data_AF-A0A2M3ZJV8-F1
#
_entry.id   AF-A0A2M3ZJV8-F1
#
_cell.length_a   1.000
_cell.length_b   1.000
_cell.length_c   1.000
_cell.angle_alpha   90.00
_cell.angle_beta   90.00
_cell.angle_gamma   90.00
#
_symmetry.space_group_name_H-M   'P 1'
#
loop_
_entity.id
_entity.type
_entity.pdbx_description
1 polymer ?
#
loop_
_entity_poly.entity_id
_entity_poly.type
_entity_poly.pdbx_seq_one_letter_code
_entity_poly.pdbx_strand_id
1 'polypeptide(L)'
;RFATNRYQLLKIVQKYGKIEKFDMLFHRSGPLAGYPRGYAFVTYENHQDSQSALKRLDGKVVGEKTIVVRWAKHVNRDDADRNKPKIEIPCLAGGSKGGPNGPVSQQTKIQALEARLKMLESRSDDLIINRTATSERPIIERYQYNIHQPQRTDPKMKRSHHPTGSGGR
;
A
#
# COMPACT_ATOMS: atom_id res chain seq x y z
N ARG A 1 17.56 4.59 -10.40
CA ARG A 1 18.80 3.79 -10.19
C ARG A 1 18.94 3.54 -8.69
N PHE A 2 19.20 2.30 -8.23
CA PHE A 2 19.47 2.06 -6.82
C PHE A 2 20.91 2.44 -6.53
N ALA A 3 21.12 3.37 -5.58
CA ALA A 3 22.42 3.99 -5.36
C ALA A 3 23.46 3.07 -4.70
N THR A 4 23.05 1.95 -4.09
CA THR A 4 23.98 1.09 -3.33
C THR A 4 23.71 -0.39 -3.62
N ASN A 5 24.70 -1.08 -4.17
CA ASN A 5 24.67 -2.52 -4.43
C ASN A 5 24.97 -3.30 -3.13
N ARG A 6 24.44 -4.53 -3.01
CA ARG A 6 24.82 -5.53 -2.00
C ARG A 6 26.33 -5.60 -1.76
N TYR A 7 27.11 -5.71 -2.84
CA TYR A 7 28.56 -5.85 -2.72
C TYR A 7 29.23 -4.61 -2.10
N GLN A 8 28.78 -3.42 -2.50
CA GLN A 8 29.32 -2.16 -1.99
C GLN A 8 29.06 -2.03 -0.48
N LEU A 9 27.82 -2.28 -0.05
CA LEU A 9 27.48 -2.22 1.37
C LEU A 9 28.27 -3.26 2.17
N LEU A 10 28.35 -4.50 1.67
CA LEU A 10 29.11 -5.58 2.29
C LEU A 10 30.59 -5.20 2.50
N LYS A 11 31.23 -4.61 1.47
CA LYS A 11 32.63 -4.17 1.58
C LYS A 11 32.84 -3.03 2.56
N ILE A 12 31.86 -2.15 2.71
CA ILE A 12 31.93 -1.06 3.69
C ILE A 12 31.84 -1.62 5.11
N VAL A 13 30.86 -2.50 5.38
CA VAL A 13 30.65 -3.05 6.73
C VAL A 13 31.76 -4.03 7.14
N GLN A 14 32.36 -4.76 6.19
CA GLN A 14 33.46 -5.68 6.45
C GLN A 14 34.71 -5.00 7.01
N LYS A 15 34.87 -3.67 6.84
CA LYS A 15 36.01 -2.92 7.40
C LYS A 15 35.99 -2.79 8.92
N TYR A 16 34.85 -3.06 9.56
CA TYR A 16 34.67 -2.83 11.00
C TYR A 16 34.76 -4.09 11.83
N GLY A 17 34.76 -5.28 11.20
CA GLY A 17 34.80 -6.54 11.92
C GLY A 17 34.46 -7.74 11.05
N LYS A 18 34.61 -8.93 11.62
CA LYS A 18 34.23 -10.18 10.97
C LYS A 18 32.72 -10.35 11.00
N ILE A 19 32.14 -10.58 9.82
CA ILE A 19 30.69 -10.69 9.63
C ILE A 19 30.31 -12.16 9.70
N GLU A 20 29.43 -12.49 10.64
CA GLU A 20 28.79 -13.80 10.74
C GLU A 20 27.68 -13.93 9.70
N LYS A 21 26.85 -12.89 9.56
CA LYS A 21 25.69 -12.90 8.65
C LYS A 21 25.44 -11.55 8.01
N PHE A 22 25.09 -11.56 6.73
CA PHE A 22 24.70 -10.37 5.98
C PHE A 22 23.42 -10.64 5.17
N ASP A 23 22.32 -10.03 5.60
CA ASP A 23 21.00 -10.20 5.00
C ASP A 23 20.54 -8.88 4.39
N MET A 24 20.47 -8.81 3.06
CA MET A 24 19.82 -7.70 2.35
C MET A 24 18.37 -8.07 2.07
N LEU A 25 17.42 -7.19 2.41
CA LEU A 25 16.01 -7.49 2.24
C LEU A 25 15.51 -7.02 0.88
N PHE A 26 14.67 -7.86 0.28
CA PHE A 26 14.04 -7.61 -1.01
C PHE A 26 12.52 -7.75 -0.87
N HIS A 27 11.78 -7.04 -1.70
CA HIS A 27 10.33 -7.25 -1.81
C HIS A 27 10.06 -8.67 -2.30
N ARG A 28 9.21 -9.42 -1.57
CA ARG A 28 8.87 -10.82 -1.90
C ARG A 28 7.77 -10.93 -2.97
N SER A 29 6.91 -9.92 -3.10
CA SER A 29 5.75 -9.93 -3.99
C SER A 29 5.39 -8.54 -4.50
N GLY A 30 4.51 -8.48 -5.49
CA GLY A 30 4.01 -7.24 -6.12
C GLY A 30 4.94 -6.70 -7.22
N PRO A 31 4.65 -5.51 -7.77
CA PRO A 31 5.41 -4.93 -8.88
C PRO A 31 6.89 -4.67 -8.59
N LEU A 32 7.24 -4.57 -7.31
CA LEU A 32 8.62 -4.38 -6.84
C LEU A 32 9.28 -5.71 -6.42
N ALA A 33 8.68 -6.87 -6.66
CA ALA A 33 9.29 -8.15 -6.31
C ALA A 33 10.73 -8.28 -6.85
N GLY A 34 11.65 -8.72 -6.01
CA GLY A 34 13.08 -8.82 -6.33
C GLY A 34 13.86 -7.51 -6.19
N TYR A 35 13.20 -6.36 -6.01
CA TYR A 35 13.89 -5.09 -5.75
C TYR A 35 14.30 -4.94 -4.28
N PRO A 36 15.45 -4.29 -4.00
CA PRO A 36 15.94 -4.11 -2.63
C PRO A 36 15.03 -3.17 -1.85
N ARG A 37 14.76 -3.54 -0.59
CA ARG A 37 13.86 -2.80 0.31
C ARG A 37 14.50 -1.55 0.92
N GLY A 38 15.79 -1.33 0.68
CA GLY A 38 16.53 -0.17 1.15
C GLY A 38 17.21 -0.34 2.51
N TYR A 39 17.22 -1.54 3.08
CA TYR A 39 17.94 -1.85 4.31
C TYR A 39 18.50 -3.28 4.29
N ALA A 40 19.47 -3.51 5.17
CA ALA A 40 20.12 -4.79 5.38
C ALA A 40 20.42 -4.98 6.87
N PHE A 41 20.53 -6.24 7.29
CA PHE A 41 21.00 -6.61 8.62
C PHE A 41 22.41 -7.19 8.52
N VAL A 42 23.25 -6.78 9.45
CA VAL A 42 24.62 -7.26 9.57
C VAL A 42 24.80 -7.78 10.99
N THR A 43 25.14 -9.06 11.09
CA THR A 43 25.53 -9.71 12.35
C THR A 43 27.04 -9.84 12.35
N TYR A 44 27.69 -9.22 13.34
CA TYR A 44 29.12 -9.36 13.57
C TYR A 44 29.37 -10.46 14.59
N GLU A 45 30.52 -11.12 14.50
CA GLU A 45 30.95 -12.11 15.51
C GLU A 45 31.17 -11.47 16.88
N ASN A 46 31.64 -10.22 16.90
CA ASN A 46 32.03 -9.52 18.10
C ASN A 46 31.12 -8.30 18.35
N HIS A 47 30.66 -8.14 19.59
CA HIS A 47 29.83 -6.99 19.96
C HIS A 47 30.58 -5.64 19.78
N GLN A 48 31.87 -5.59 20.09
CA GLN A 48 32.68 -4.38 19.95
C GLN A 48 32.76 -3.88 18.49
N ASP A 49 32.86 -4.80 17.53
CA ASP A 49 32.85 -4.50 16.09
C ASP A 49 31.53 -3.86 15.67
N SER A 50 30.41 -4.41 16.17
CA SER A 50 29.07 -3.88 15.89
C SER A 50 28.87 -2.46 16.45
N GLN A 51 29.38 -2.18 17.67
CA GLN A 51 29.35 -0.84 18.24
C GLN A 51 30.21 0.14 17.45
N SER A 52 31.39 -0.30 17.01
CA SER A 52 32.30 0.51 16.20
C SER A 52 31.70 0.86 14.85
N ALA A 53 31.06 -0.11 14.19
CA ALA A 53 30.32 0.09 12.95
C ALA A 53 29.17 1.09 13.14
N LEU A 54 28.35 0.93 14.19
CA LEU A 54 27.25 1.86 14.51
C LEU A 54 27.76 3.30 14.65
N LYS A 55 28.79 3.53 15.46
CA LYS A 55 29.33 4.87 15.72
C LYS A 55 29.93 5.54 14.48
N ARG A 56 30.57 4.76 13.60
CA ARG A 56 31.32 5.30 12.45
C ARG A 56 30.51 5.39 11.16
N LEU A 57 29.51 4.52 10.99
CA LEU A 57 28.69 4.46 9.78
C LEU A 57 27.39 5.24 9.87
N ASP A 58 26.84 5.46 11.07
CA ASP A 58 25.61 6.23 11.21
C ASP A 58 25.79 7.65 10.68
N GLY A 59 24.92 8.08 9.76
CA GLY A 59 24.98 9.39 9.13
C GLY A 59 26.05 9.54 8.04
N LYS A 60 26.74 8.46 7.63
CA LYS A 60 27.70 8.52 6.52
C LYS A 60 27.02 8.49 5.16
N VAL A 61 27.60 9.19 4.19
CA VAL A 61 27.16 9.15 2.79
C VAL A 61 27.81 7.95 2.09
N VAL A 62 26.99 7.11 1.46
CA VAL A 62 27.40 5.95 0.66
C VAL A 62 26.76 6.07 -0.73
N GLY A 63 27.58 6.37 -1.73
CA GLY A 63 27.08 6.72 -3.06
C GLY A 63 26.32 8.04 -3.00
N GLU A 64 25.05 8.03 -3.38
CA GLU A 64 24.17 9.22 -3.40
C GLU A 64 23.26 9.32 -2.16
N LYS A 65 23.41 8.40 -1.19
CA LYS A 65 22.50 8.29 -0.05
C LYS A 65 23.23 8.31 1.28
N THR A 66 22.66 8.98 2.26
CA THR A 66 23.10 8.87 3.67
C THR A 66 22.53 7.59 4.27
N ILE A 67 23.39 6.77 4.87
CA ILE A 67 22.98 5.57 5.58
C ILE A 67 22.71 5.88 7.05
N VAL A 68 21.77 5.16 7.63
CA VAL A 68 21.44 5.21 9.05
C VAL A 68 21.65 3.82 9.62
N VAL A 69 22.33 3.74 10.75
CA VAL A 69 22.62 2.46 11.43
C VAL A 69 21.94 2.46 12.79
N ARG A 70 21.22 1.39 13.10
CA ARG A 70 20.48 1.21 14.35
C ARG A 70 20.60 -0.23 14.82
N TRP A 71 20.43 -0.45 16.11
CA TRP A 71 20.31 -1.80 16.66
C TRP A 71 19.09 -2.50 16.07
N ALA A 72 19.29 -3.74 15.64
CA ALA A 72 18.20 -4.56 15.13
C ALA A 72 17.23 -4.90 16.26
N LYS A 73 15.94 -4.74 16.00
CA LYS A 73 14.89 -5.23 16.90
C LYS A 73 14.61 -6.69 16.53
N HIS A 74 14.55 -7.55 17.54
CA HIS A 74 14.11 -8.92 17.33
C HIS A 74 12.63 -8.89 16.96
N VAL A 75 12.31 -9.22 15.71
CA VAL A 75 10.92 -9.40 15.26
C VAL A 75 10.74 -10.89 15.08
N ASN A 76 9.96 -11.49 15.97
CA ASN A 76 9.61 -12.88 15.82
C ASN A 76 8.77 -13.02 14.55
N ARG A 77 9.20 -13.93 13.66
CA ARG A 77 8.72 -13.96 12.27
C ARG A 77 7.26 -14.42 12.18
N ASP A 78 6.78 -15.11 13.21
CA ASP A 78 5.39 -15.53 13.39
C ASP A 78 4.44 -14.36 13.68
N ASP A 79 4.91 -13.32 14.36
CA ASP A 79 4.11 -12.13 14.70
C ASP A 79 3.93 -11.17 13.50
N ALA A 80 4.82 -11.24 12.51
CA ALA A 80 4.81 -10.33 11.37
C ALA A 80 3.63 -10.52 10.40
N ASP A 81 2.96 -11.69 10.42
CA ASP A 81 1.72 -11.89 9.65
C ASP A 81 0.47 -11.43 10.41
N ARG A 82 0.55 -11.25 11.73
CA ARG A 82 -0.60 -10.96 12.61
C ARG A 82 -0.97 -9.49 12.75
N ASN A 83 -0.08 -8.55 12.41
CA ASN A 83 -0.28 -7.13 12.73
C ASN A 83 -0.67 -6.23 11.53
N LYS A 84 -1.40 -6.76 10.54
CA LYS A 84 -2.06 -5.90 9.54
C LYS A 84 -3.25 -5.23 10.24
N PRO A 85 -3.28 -3.89 10.42
CA PRO A 85 -4.48 -3.24 10.96
C PRO A 85 -5.65 -3.57 10.04
N LYS A 86 -6.68 -4.21 10.58
CA LYS A 86 -7.91 -4.50 9.84
C LYS A 86 -8.61 -3.18 9.62
N ILE A 87 -8.43 -2.61 8.42
CA ILE A 87 -9.19 -1.43 8.01
C ILE A 87 -10.62 -1.92 7.79
N GLU A 88 -11.49 -1.61 8.75
CA GLU A 88 -12.92 -1.84 8.59
C GLU A 88 -13.46 -0.78 7.64
N ILE A 89 -13.69 -1.18 6.39
CA ILE A 89 -14.33 -0.33 5.39
C ILE A 89 -15.83 -0.70 5.40
N PRO A 90 -16.74 0.19 5.86
CA PRO A 90 -18.16 -0.13 6.01
C PRO A 90 -18.84 -0.61 4.73
N CYS A 91 -18.38 -0.17 3.54
CA CYS A 91 -18.94 -0.62 2.27
C CYS A 91 -18.55 -2.06 1.88
N LEU A 92 -17.55 -2.66 2.53
CA LEU A 92 -17.18 -4.07 2.37
C LEU A 92 -17.85 -4.97 3.43
N ALA A 93 -18.48 -4.39 4.47
CA ALA A 93 -19.11 -5.12 5.56
C ALA A 93 -20.41 -5.85 5.16
N GLY A 94 -20.92 -5.60 3.95
CA GLY A 94 -22.13 -6.25 3.41
C GLY A 94 -21.91 -7.61 2.74
N GLY A 95 -20.66 -8.05 2.53
CA GLY A 95 -20.36 -9.24 1.73
C GLY A 95 -19.64 -10.39 2.46
N SER A 96 -19.30 -10.23 3.74
CA SER A 96 -18.51 -11.26 4.45
C SER A 96 -18.74 -11.20 5.96
N LYS A 97 -19.91 -11.68 6.40
CA LYS A 97 -20.03 -12.24 7.75
C LYS A 97 -19.92 -13.76 7.64
N GLY A 98 -18.69 -14.23 7.75
CA GLY A 98 -18.35 -15.63 7.98
C GLY A 98 -17.15 -15.69 8.92
N GLY A 99 -17.41 -15.79 10.21
CA GLY A 99 -16.50 -16.38 11.19
C GLY A 99 -17.34 -17.18 12.19
N PRO A 100 -16.78 -18.14 12.94
CA PRO A 100 -15.50 -18.84 12.82
C PRO A 100 -15.70 -20.32 12.37
N ASN A 101 -14.72 -20.91 11.66
CA ASN A 101 -14.62 -22.33 11.25
C ASN A 101 -15.46 -22.85 10.06
N GLY A 102 -15.16 -22.42 8.83
CA GLY A 102 -15.38 -23.31 7.68
C GLY A 102 -15.35 -22.65 6.30
N PRO A 103 -15.00 -23.41 5.24
CA PRO A 103 -15.23 -22.98 3.87
C PRO A 103 -16.75 -22.80 3.66
N VAL A 104 -17.14 -21.74 2.94
CA VAL A 104 -18.53 -21.48 2.54
C VAL A 104 -19.18 -22.78 2.06
N SER A 105 -20.27 -23.17 2.71
CA SER A 105 -21.02 -24.40 2.42
C SER A 105 -21.30 -24.49 0.92
N GLN A 106 -21.15 -25.69 0.34
CA GLN A 106 -21.54 -25.98 -1.06
C GLN A 106 -22.94 -25.43 -1.34
N GLN A 107 -23.85 -25.55 -0.36
CA GLN A 107 -25.22 -25.05 -0.45
C GLN A 107 -25.30 -23.53 -0.64
N THR A 108 -24.45 -22.78 0.04
CA THR A 108 -24.42 -21.31 -0.07
C THR A 108 -23.89 -20.88 -1.45
N LYS A 109 -22.94 -21.63 -2.01
CA LYS A 109 -22.44 -21.37 -3.38
C LYS A 109 -23.51 -21.67 -4.42
N ILE A 110 -24.23 -22.78 -4.25
CA ILE A 110 -25.33 -23.18 -5.12
C ILE A 110 -26.43 -22.12 -5.10
N GLN A 111 -26.89 -21.70 -3.92
CA GLN A 111 -27.91 -20.65 -3.80
C GLN A 111 -27.49 -19.31 -4.40
N ALA A 112 -26.21 -18.91 -4.25
CA ALA A 112 -25.73 -17.67 -4.85
C ALA A 112 -25.77 -17.72 -6.38
N LEU A 113 -25.48 -18.88 -6.98
CA LEU A 113 -25.60 -19.12 -8.41
C LEU A 113 -27.06 -19.10 -8.86
N GLU A 114 -27.94 -19.82 -8.16
CA GLU A 114 -29.38 -19.87 -8.45
C GLU A 114 -30.04 -18.50 -8.37
N ALA A 115 -29.72 -17.71 -7.34
CA ALA A 115 -30.24 -16.35 -7.19
C ALA A 115 -29.80 -15.45 -8.35
N ARG A 116 -28.55 -15.57 -8.79
CA ARG A 116 -28.02 -14.79 -9.92
C ARG A 116 -28.66 -15.21 -11.25
N LEU A 117 -28.87 -16.51 -11.46
CA LEU A 117 -29.58 -17.05 -12.62
C LEU A 117 -31.03 -16.56 -12.66
N LYS A 118 -31.73 -16.60 -11.52
CA LYS A 118 -33.12 -16.12 -11.40
C LYS A 118 -33.25 -14.62 -11.70
N MET A 119 -32.27 -13.82 -11.29
CA MET A 119 -32.25 -12.39 -11.62
C MET A 119 -31.99 -12.12 -13.11
N LEU A 120 -31.29 -13.03 -13.80
CA LEU A 120 -31.06 -12.96 -15.25
C LEU A 120 -32.26 -13.46 -16.05
N GLU A 121 -32.99 -14.45 -15.55
CA GLU A 121 -34.20 -15.01 -16.17
C GLU A 121 -35.34 -13.97 -16.30
N SER A 122 -35.33 -12.94 -15.45
CA SER A 122 -36.28 -11.83 -15.48
C SER A 122 -35.92 -10.67 -16.44
N ARG A 123 -34.80 -10.73 -17.17
CA ARG A 123 -34.41 -9.70 -18.16
C ARG A 123 -34.24 -10.32 -19.54
N SER A 124 -35.34 -10.79 -20.11
CA SER A 124 -35.44 -11.24 -21.50
C SER A 124 -35.24 -10.13 -22.54
N ASP A 125 -35.14 -8.85 -22.13
CA ASP A 125 -35.19 -7.69 -23.04
C ASP A 125 -33.90 -6.86 -23.15
N ASP A 126 -32.73 -7.38 -22.75
CA ASP A 126 -31.46 -6.61 -22.80
C ASP A 126 -30.35 -7.24 -23.67
N LEU A 127 -30.66 -8.20 -24.56
CA LEU A 127 -29.72 -8.64 -25.61
C LEU A 127 -29.75 -7.78 -26.89
N ILE A 128 -30.00 -6.47 -26.78
CA ILE A 128 -29.77 -5.54 -27.88
C ILE A 128 -28.49 -4.74 -27.61
N ILE A 129 -27.39 -5.23 -28.19
CA ILE A 129 -26.10 -4.54 -28.26
C ILE A 129 -26.23 -3.40 -29.27
N ASN A 130 -26.77 -2.26 -28.83
CA ASN A 130 -26.64 -0.89 -29.35
C ASN A 130 -27.90 -0.06 -29.09
N ARG A 131 -28.20 0.26 -27.82
CA ARG A 131 -29.09 1.38 -27.50
C ARG A 131 -28.25 2.56 -27.01
N THR A 132 -27.96 3.47 -27.93
CA THR A 132 -27.41 4.80 -27.67
C THR A 132 -28.43 5.63 -26.88
N ALA A 133 -28.55 5.36 -25.58
CA ALA A 133 -29.44 6.08 -24.68
C ALA A 133 -28.67 6.58 -23.46
N THR A 134 -27.70 7.45 -23.73
CA THR A 134 -27.21 8.44 -22.78
C THR A 134 -26.42 9.44 -23.60
N SER A 135 -26.90 10.67 -23.67
CA SER A 135 -26.26 11.83 -24.30
C SER A 135 -25.01 12.30 -23.55
N GLU A 136 -24.32 11.37 -22.88
CA GLU A 136 -23.05 11.64 -22.23
C GLU A 136 -21.91 11.13 -23.09
N ARG A 137 -20.98 12.04 -23.37
CA ARG A 137 -19.74 11.69 -24.05
C ARG A 137 -18.99 10.61 -23.27
N PRO A 138 -18.41 9.61 -23.95
CA PRO A 138 -17.64 8.55 -23.32
C PRO A 138 -16.55 9.14 -22.41
N ILE A 139 -16.31 8.48 -21.29
CA ILE A 139 -15.43 8.94 -20.19
C ILE A 139 -14.03 9.32 -20.71
N ILE A 140 -13.52 8.58 -21.70
CA ILE A 140 -12.23 8.84 -22.34
C ILE A 140 -12.17 10.21 -23.02
N GLU A 141 -13.24 10.62 -23.70
CA GLU A 141 -13.30 11.96 -24.30
C GLU A 141 -13.38 13.06 -23.24
N ARG A 142 -14.12 12.82 -22.14
CA ARG A 142 -14.19 13.77 -21.01
C ARG A 142 -12.82 14.03 -20.40
N TYR A 143 -12.02 12.98 -20.26
CA TYR A 143 -10.68 13.09 -19.67
C TYR A 143 -9.72 13.87 -20.57
N GLN A 144 -9.77 13.65 -21.88
CA GLN A 144 -8.91 14.33 -22.85
C GLN A 144 -9.23 15.83 -22.98
N TYR A 145 -10.48 16.25 -22.75
CA TYR A 145 -10.84 17.68 -22.75
C TYR A 145 -10.26 18.45 -21.56
N ASN A 146 -10.26 17.85 -20.36
CA ASN A 146 -9.72 18.49 -19.16
C ASN A 146 -8.19 18.60 -19.15
N ILE A 147 -7.50 17.77 -19.93
CA ILE A 147 -6.03 17.79 -20.05
C ILE A 147 -5.53 19.03 -20.83
N HIS A 148 -6.36 19.63 -21.69
CA HIS A 148 -5.95 20.70 -22.60
C HIS A 148 -6.43 22.12 -22.20
N GLN A 149 -7.05 22.28 -21.02
CA GLN A 149 -7.44 23.59 -20.50
C GLN A 149 -6.42 24.07 -19.43
N PRO A 150 -5.80 25.25 -19.55
CA PRO A 150 -5.00 25.82 -18.47
C PRO A 150 -5.91 26.13 -17.27
N GLN A 151 -5.48 25.70 -16.09
CA GLN A 151 -6.16 25.89 -14.80
C GLN A 151 -6.50 27.37 -14.59
N ARG A 152 -7.78 27.73 -14.70
CA ARG A 152 -8.27 29.04 -14.27
C ARG A 152 -8.31 29.04 -12.73
N THR A 153 -7.51 29.90 -12.12
CA THR A 153 -7.57 30.17 -10.68
C THR A 153 -8.74 31.11 -10.41
N ASP A 154 -9.87 30.58 -9.94
CA ASP A 154 -10.95 31.43 -9.41
C ASP A 154 -10.66 31.86 -7.96
N PRO A 155 -10.71 33.16 -7.63
CA PRO A 155 -10.46 33.65 -6.28
C PRO A 155 -11.70 33.61 -5.37
N LYS A 156 -11.47 33.21 -4.11
CA LYS A 156 -12.28 33.47 -2.90
C LYS A 156 -13.70 32.87 -2.83
N MET A 157 -13.83 31.69 -2.22
CA MET A 157 -15.03 31.32 -1.46
C MET A 157 -14.99 32.03 -0.09
N LYS A 158 -15.84 33.05 0.08
CA LYS A 158 -16.11 33.66 1.40
C LYS A 158 -16.90 32.66 2.25
N ARG A 159 -16.34 32.25 3.40
CA ARG A 159 -17.09 31.57 4.46
C ARG A 159 -18.13 32.54 5.03
N SER A 160 -19.41 32.24 4.87
CA SER A 160 -20.50 32.95 5.51
C SER A 160 -20.51 32.62 7.01
N HIS A 161 -20.31 33.63 7.86
CA HIS A 161 -20.54 33.57 9.30
C HIS A 161 -22.02 33.85 9.57
N HIS A 162 -22.72 32.92 10.22
CA HIS A 162 -24.02 33.19 10.83
C HIS A 162 -23.84 34.10 12.05
N PRO A 163 -24.56 35.24 12.19
CA PRO A 163 -24.66 35.95 13.45
C PRO A 163 -25.78 35.34 14.30
N THR A 164 -25.49 35.15 15.57
CA THR A 164 -26.47 34.95 16.65
C THR A 164 -27.05 36.29 17.08
N GLY A 165 -28.38 36.36 17.25
CA GLY A 165 -29.10 37.45 17.91
C GLY A 165 -30.57 37.05 18.05
N SER A 166 -31.06 36.68 19.23
CA SER A 166 -31.53 37.55 20.32
C SER A 166 -32.85 38.26 20.02
N GLY A 167 -33.94 37.70 20.55
CA GLY A 167 -34.91 38.42 21.37
C GLY A 167 -35.98 39.27 20.69
N GLY A 168 -37.25 39.01 21.02
CA GLY A 168 -38.28 40.05 20.94
C GLY A 168 -39.74 39.59 20.91
N ARG A 169 -40.35 39.64 22.09
CA ARG A 169 -41.78 39.86 22.40
C ARG A 169 -42.80 38.75 22.17
#